data_AF-A0A349DLB8-F1
#
_entry.id   AF-A0A349DLB8-F1
#
_cell.length_a   1.000
_cell.length_b   1.000
_cell.length_c   1.000
_cell.angle_alpha   90.00
_cell.angle_beta   90.00
_cell.angle_gamma   90.00
#
_symmetry.space_group_name_H-M   'P 1'
#
loop_
_entity.id
_entity.type
_entity.pdbx_description
1 polymer ?
#
loop_
_entity_poly.entity_id
_entity_poly.type
_entity_poly.pdbx_seq_one_letter_code
_entity_poly.pdbx_strand_id
1 'polypeptide(L)'
;MRSSIRKNDIALQMLHTNPFELICSKEYQEIILKVVRKFRQTGGFKQESDAEVVQEITTCILEKVSHIQKNYAPEYGSFKPYFARIVYNFGLDLIKAAQKRQNLNNGLTTAPPDRSTSEVKPEVLADELKNLSLYLSKNKRHQAKFVLLLKLYSRSTIQAQDIQNFLPKVSPDALIQTLEVLGHNYAQLEDRFLYQYINALINEVEGKNKSADAIRKWLSARVTELIQWMNRRSQFQYDREALRNLVRLFFMREEATTQRA
;
A
#
# COMPACT_ATOMS: atom_id res chain seq x y z
N MET A 1 -37.21 1.92 -17.19
CA MET A 1 -37.01 0.49 -16.82
C MET A 1 -36.94 -0.46 -18.02
N ARG A 2 -37.87 -0.44 -18.99
CA ARG A 2 -37.86 -1.36 -20.17
C ARG A 2 -36.57 -1.37 -21.01
N SER A 3 -35.88 -0.23 -21.11
CA SER A 3 -34.60 -0.10 -21.84
C SER A 3 -33.44 -0.89 -21.22
N SER A 4 -33.39 -1.01 -19.89
CA SER A 4 -32.29 -1.72 -19.19
C SER A 4 -32.41 -3.24 -19.30
N ILE A 5 -33.65 -3.75 -19.27
CA ILE A 5 -33.96 -5.17 -19.42
C ILE A 5 -33.57 -5.62 -20.84
N ARG A 6 -34.03 -4.89 -21.86
CA ARG A 6 -33.69 -5.16 -23.26
C ARG A 6 -32.18 -5.16 -23.55
N LYS A 7 -31.42 -4.26 -22.91
CA LYS A 7 -29.95 -4.22 -23.03
C LYS A 7 -29.27 -5.43 -22.39
N ASN A 8 -29.81 -5.95 -21.30
CA ASN A 8 -29.28 -7.15 -20.66
C ASN A 8 -29.56 -8.41 -21.49
N ASP A 9 -30.76 -8.49 -22.07
CA ASP A 9 -31.17 -9.61 -22.92
C ASP A 9 -30.30 -9.68 -24.19
N ILE A 10 -30.03 -8.52 -24.82
CA ILE A 10 -29.11 -8.42 -25.96
C ILE A 10 -27.70 -8.85 -25.55
N ALA A 11 -27.20 -8.40 -24.40
CA ALA A 11 -25.87 -8.78 -23.93
C ALA A 11 -25.78 -10.29 -23.63
N LEU A 12 -26.82 -10.89 -23.04
CA LEU A 12 -26.90 -12.33 -22.80
C LEU A 12 -26.93 -13.10 -24.12
N GLN A 13 -27.74 -12.66 -25.09
CA GLN A 13 -27.77 -13.28 -26.42
C GLN A 13 -26.38 -13.22 -27.07
N MET A 14 -25.77 -12.04 -27.12
CA MET A 14 -24.43 -11.87 -27.69
C MET A 14 -23.36 -12.66 -26.94
N LEU A 15 -23.48 -12.84 -25.62
CA LEU A 15 -22.57 -13.66 -24.85
C LEU A 15 -22.59 -15.11 -25.33
N HIS A 16 -23.73 -15.63 -25.80
CA HIS A 16 -23.85 -16.99 -26.32
C HIS A 16 -23.54 -17.11 -27.82
N THR A 17 -23.98 -16.17 -28.66
CA THR A 17 -23.78 -16.24 -30.11
C THR A 17 -22.45 -15.69 -30.59
N ASN A 18 -21.97 -14.58 -30.04
CA ASN A 18 -20.70 -13.97 -30.44
C ASN A 18 -20.03 -13.21 -29.28
N PRO A 19 -19.46 -13.93 -28.30
CA PRO A 19 -18.93 -13.30 -27.10
C PRO A 19 -17.69 -12.44 -27.39
N PHE A 20 -16.94 -12.74 -28.45
CA PHE A 20 -15.80 -11.94 -28.89
C PHE A 20 -16.24 -10.53 -29.27
N GLU A 21 -17.28 -10.41 -30.09
CA GLU A 21 -17.84 -9.13 -30.50
C GLU A 21 -18.42 -8.35 -29.31
N LEU A 22 -19.07 -9.04 -28.37
CA LEU A 22 -19.57 -8.43 -27.14
C LEU A 22 -18.44 -7.83 -26.30
N ILE A 23 -17.40 -8.62 -26.01
CA ILE A 23 -16.28 -8.23 -25.13
C ILE A 23 -15.43 -7.13 -25.80
N CYS A 24 -15.23 -7.20 -27.11
CA CYS A 24 -14.49 -6.19 -27.88
C CYS A 24 -15.33 -4.95 -28.21
N SER A 25 -16.64 -4.94 -27.91
CA SER A 25 -17.47 -3.77 -28.11
C SER A 25 -17.01 -2.61 -27.22
N LYS A 26 -17.19 -1.37 -27.72
CA LYS A 26 -16.79 -0.14 -27.02
C LYS A 26 -17.29 -0.08 -25.58
N GLU A 27 -18.53 -0.53 -25.34
CA GLU A 27 -19.14 -0.47 -24.02
C GLU A 27 -18.42 -1.37 -22.99
N TYR A 28 -18.03 -2.58 -23.37
CA TYR A 28 -17.35 -3.51 -22.47
C TYR A 28 -15.85 -3.19 -22.34
N GLN A 29 -15.21 -2.72 -23.41
CA GLN A 29 -13.86 -2.18 -23.37
C GLN A 29 -13.74 -0.96 -22.44
N GLU A 30 -14.75 -0.09 -22.40
CA GLU A 30 -14.80 1.01 -21.43
C GLU A 30 -14.90 0.52 -19.97
N ILE A 31 -15.57 -0.61 -19.72
CA ILE A 31 -15.61 -1.23 -18.38
C ILE A 31 -14.21 -1.70 -17.99
N ILE A 32 -13.50 -2.37 -18.90
CA ILE A 32 -12.10 -2.82 -18.67
C ILE A 32 -11.22 -1.62 -18.36
N LEU A 33 -11.27 -0.58 -19.20
CA LEU A 33 -10.48 0.63 -19.01
C LEU A 33 -10.77 1.33 -17.67
N LYS A 34 -12.03 1.40 -17.24
CA LYS A 34 -12.39 1.98 -15.93
C LYS A 34 -11.76 1.20 -14.78
N VAL A 35 -11.75 -0.13 -14.87
CA VAL A 35 -11.12 -0.98 -13.85
C VAL A 35 -9.60 -0.82 -13.86
N VAL A 36 -8.97 -0.82 -15.04
CA VAL A 36 -7.52 -0.59 -15.20
C VAL A 36 -7.11 0.76 -14.60
N ARG A 37 -7.84 1.84 -14.93
CA ARG A 37 -7.58 3.17 -14.36
C ARG A 37 -7.74 3.20 -12.84
N LYS A 38 -8.75 2.51 -12.30
CA LYS A 38 -8.93 2.37 -10.85
C LYS A 38 -7.71 1.68 -10.22
N PHE A 39 -7.22 0.59 -10.82
CA PHE A 39 -6.02 -0.08 -10.34
C PHE A 39 -4.78 0.80 -10.45
N ARG A 40 -4.61 1.54 -11.54
CA ARG A 40 -3.49 2.48 -11.71
C ARG A 40 -3.50 3.58 -10.65
N GLN A 41 -4.67 4.15 -10.33
CA GLN A 41 -4.82 5.11 -9.23
C GLN A 41 -4.45 4.51 -7.86
N THR A 42 -4.63 3.21 -7.67
CA THR A 42 -4.21 2.47 -6.46
C THR A 42 -2.80 1.90 -6.54
N GLY A 43 -2.08 2.10 -7.64
CA GLY A 43 -0.69 1.66 -7.83
C GLY A 43 -0.51 0.23 -8.36
N GLY A 44 -1.49 -0.36 -9.05
CA GLY A 44 -1.41 -1.73 -9.60
C GLY A 44 -0.51 -1.85 -10.84
N PHE A 45 -0.86 -1.17 -11.94
CA PHE A 45 -0.17 -1.23 -13.23
C PHE A 45 0.70 0.01 -13.42
N LYS A 46 2.03 -0.13 -13.40
CA LYS A 46 2.96 1.02 -13.33
C LYS A 46 3.74 1.29 -14.61
N GLN A 47 4.19 0.26 -15.32
CA GLN A 47 5.01 0.40 -16.53
C GLN A 47 4.22 0.18 -17.81
N GLU A 48 3.23 -0.71 -17.77
CA GLU A 48 2.38 -1.02 -18.91
C GLU A 48 1.48 0.17 -19.24
N SER A 49 1.25 0.43 -20.52
CA SER A 49 0.27 1.43 -20.95
C SER A 49 -1.15 0.97 -20.61
N ASP A 50 -2.10 1.92 -20.48
CA ASP A 50 -3.51 1.54 -20.28
C ASP A 50 -3.99 0.61 -21.40
N ALA A 51 -3.51 0.81 -22.63
CA ALA A 51 -3.87 0.01 -23.78
C ALA A 51 -3.36 -1.44 -23.67
N GLU A 52 -2.09 -1.62 -23.25
CA GLU A 52 -1.50 -2.95 -23.04
C GLU A 52 -2.23 -3.74 -21.95
N VAL A 53 -2.51 -3.12 -20.80
CA VAL A 53 -3.22 -3.81 -19.72
C VAL A 53 -4.66 -4.15 -20.11
N VAL A 54 -5.34 -3.23 -20.82
CA VAL A 54 -6.68 -3.50 -21.35
C VAL A 54 -6.65 -4.67 -22.33
N GLN A 55 -5.64 -4.72 -23.21
CA GLN A 55 -5.46 -5.80 -24.16
C GLN A 55 -5.17 -7.14 -23.45
N GLU A 56 -4.27 -7.15 -22.47
CA GLU A 56 -3.93 -8.36 -21.71
C GLU A 56 -5.15 -8.91 -20.94
N ILE A 57 -5.91 -8.04 -20.27
CA ILE A 57 -7.15 -8.43 -19.59
C ILE A 57 -8.18 -8.94 -20.60
N THR A 58 -8.29 -8.28 -21.77
CA THR A 58 -9.21 -8.71 -22.83
C THR A 58 -8.84 -10.12 -23.31
N THR A 59 -7.57 -10.38 -23.61
CA THR A 59 -7.07 -11.71 -24.00
C THR A 59 -7.39 -12.75 -22.95
N CYS A 60 -7.07 -12.49 -21.67
CA CYS A 60 -7.36 -13.39 -20.56
C CYS A 60 -8.86 -13.72 -20.43
N ILE A 61 -9.75 -12.75 -20.67
CA ILE A 61 -11.20 -12.94 -20.64
C ILE A 61 -11.66 -13.79 -21.82
N LEU A 62 -11.14 -13.52 -23.02
CA LEU A 62 -11.49 -14.26 -24.23
C LEU A 62 -11.05 -15.72 -24.14
N GLU A 63 -9.88 -16.00 -23.57
CA GLU A 63 -9.41 -17.37 -23.31
C GLU A 63 -10.32 -18.15 -22.36
N LYS A 64 -10.96 -17.45 -21.40
CA LYS A 64 -11.86 -18.07 -20.41
C LYS A 64 -13.34 -17.83 -20.70
N VAL A 65 -13.69 -17.45 -21.93
CA VAL A 65 -15.05 -17.02 -22.28
C VAL A 65 -16.10 -18.12 -22.09
N SER A 66 -15.73 -19.38 -22.36
CA SER A 66 -16.57 -20.56 -22.13
C SER A 66 -16.92 -20.75 -20.65
N HIS A 67 -15.99 -20.42 -19.76
CA HIS A 67 -16.21 -20.46 -18.32
C HIS A 67 -17.14 -19.33 -17.85
N ILE A 68 -17.02 -18.15 -18.46
CA ILE A 68 -17.89 -16.99 -18.19
C ILE A 68 -19.33 -17.30 -18.63
N GLN A 69 -19.51 -17.88 -19.82
CA GLN A 69 -20.81 -18.32 -20.33
C GLN A 69 -21.49 -19.33 -19.39
N LYS A 70 -20.73 -20.30 -18.86
CA LYS A 70 -21.26 -21.35 -17.98
C LYS A 70 -21.66 -20.83 -16.60
N ASN A 71 -20.95 -19.82 -16.08
CA ASN A 71 -21.11 -19.35 -14.71
C ASN A 71 -21.99 -18.11 -14.57
N TYR A 72 -22.30 -17.42 -15.66
CA TYR A 72 -23.22 -16.29 -15.63
C TYR A 72 -24.66 -16.80 -15.54
N ALA A 73 -25.34 -16.44 -14.46
CA ALA A 73 -26.76 -16.72 -14.28
C ALA A 73 -27.54 -15.39 -14.21
N PRO A 74 -28.43 -15.11 -15.18
CA PRO A 74 -29.13 -13.83 -15.30
C PRO A 74 -30.10 -13.55 -14.14
N GLU A 75 -30.47 -14.59 -13.37
CA GLU A 75 -31.30 -14.50 -12.17
C GLU A 75 -30.66 -13.66 -11.06
N TYR A 76 -29.33 -13.59 -11.01
CA TYR A 76 -28.57 -12.90 -9.95
C TYR A 76 -28.17 -11.47 -10.32
N GLY A 77 -28.54 -10.98 -11.51
CA GLY A 77 -28.30 -9.60 -11.92
C GLY A 77 -27.91 -9.45 -13.38
N SER A 78 -27.63 -8.20 -13.77
CA SER A 78 -27.23 -7.89 -15.14
C SER A 78 -25.79 -8.29 -15.46
N PHE A 79 -25.50 -8.51 -16.73
CA PHE A 79 -24.20 -9.00 -17.18
C PHE A 79 -23.08 -7.97 -16.94
N LYS A 80 -23.36 -6.67 -17.03
CA LYS A 80 -22.35 -5.61 -16.85
C LYS A 80 -21.68 -5.60 -15.47
N PRO A 81 -22.43 -5.58 -14.33
CA PRO A 81 -21.84 -5.73 -13.00
C PRO A 81 -21.05 -7.03 -12.82
N TYR A 82 -21.59 -8.14 -13.33
CA TYR A 82 -20.91 -9.44 -13.29
C TYR A 82 -19.59 -9.41 -14.06
N PHE A 83 -19.60 -8.87 -15.27
CA PHE A 83 -18.43 -8.66 -16.11
C PHE A 83 -17.41 -7.75 -15.44
N ALA A 84 -17.83 -6.62 -14.85
CA ALA A 84 -16.94 -5.72 -14.13
C ALA A 84 -16.23 -6.43 -12.96
N ARG A 85 -16.90 -7.36 -12.27
CA ARG A 85 -16.29 -8.19 -11.23
C ARG A 85 -15.26 -9.17 -11.80
N ILE A 86 -15.55 -9.79 -12.95
CA ILE A 86 -14.59 -10.66 -13.64
C ILE A 86 -13.34 -9.87 -14.04
N VAL A 87 -13.52 -8.72 -14.69
CA VAL A 87 -12.43 -7.81 -15.08
C VAL A 87 -11.59 -7.43 -13.86
N TYR A 88 -12.23 -7.10 -12.74
CA TYR A 88 -11.53 -6.78 -11.50
C TYR A 88 -10.67 -7.94 -10.98
N ASN A 89 -11.19 -9.16 -11.02
CA ASN A 89 -10.45 -10.35 -10.60
C ASN A 89 -9.24 -10.62 -11.52
N PHE A 90 -9.41 -10.54 -12.84
CA PHE A 90 -8.29 -10.66 -13.78
C PHE A 90 -7.24 -9.57 -13.56
N GLY A 91 -7.67 -8.34 -13.33
CA GLY A 91 -6.77 -7.24 -12.99
C GLY A 91 -5.95 -7.54 -11.71
N LEU A 92 -6.59 -8.09 -10.67
CA LEU A 92 -5.88 -8.51 -9.46
C LEU A 92 -4.88 -9.65 -9.73
N ASP A 93 -5.25 -10.63 -10.55
CA ASP A 93 -4.39 -11.77 -10.84
C ASP A 93 -3.17 -11.35 -11.65
N LEU A 94 -3.32 -10.43 -12.61
CA LEU A 94 -2.19 -9.85 -13.34
C LEU A 94 -1.24 -9.09 -12.40
N ILE A 95 -1.78 -8.29 -11.47
CA ILE A 95 -0.96 -7.58 -10.47
C ILE A 95 -0.19 -8.58 -9.60
N LYS A 96 -0.87 -9.63 -9.10
CA LYS A 96 -0.22 -10.68 -8.30
C LYS A 96 0.84 -11.44 -9.10
N ALA A 97 0.59 -11.74 -10.37
CA ALA A 97 1.53 -12.42 -11.23
C ALA A 97 2.77 -11.56 -11.49
N ALA A 98 2.60 -10.26 -11.74
CA ALA A 98 3.68 -9.30 -11.89
C ALA A 98 4.53 -9.20 -10.61
N GLN A 99 3.88 -9.11 -9.44
CA GLN A 99 4.56 -9.10 -8.13
C GLN A 99 5.31 -10.41 -7.86
N LYS A 100 4.70 -11.56 -8.18
CA LYS A 100 5.35 -12.87 -8.01
C LYS A 100 6.57 -13.02 -8.90
N ARG A 101 6.52 -12.53 -10.15
CA ARG A 101 7.69 -12.51 -11.06
C ARG A 101 8.82 -11.64 -10.51
N GLN A 102 8.51 -10.48 -9.93
CA GLN A 102 9.51 -9.64 -9.26
C GLN A 102 10.14 -10.34 -8.05
N ASN A 103 9.34 -11.04 -7.24
CA ASN A 103 9.84 -11.75 -6.07
C ASN A 103 10.67 -13.00 -6.43
N LEU A 104 10.31 -13.74 -7.49
CA LEU A 104 11.10 -14.88 -7.96
C LEU A 104 12.47 -14.47 -8.49
N ASN A 105 12.54 -13.35 -9.22
CA ASN A 105 13.82 -12.82 -9.71
C ASN A 105 14.76 -12.41 -8.56
N ASN A 106 14.23 -12.05 -7.39
CA ASN A 106 15.01 -11.75 -6.20
C ASN A 106 15.49 -13.01 -5.44
N GLY A 107 14.83 -14.16 -5.61
CA GLY A 107 15.10 -15.39 -4.86
C GLY A 107 16.16 -16.33 -5.46
N LEU A 108 16.60 -16.11 -6.71
CA LEU A 108 17.52 -17.00 -7.43
C LEU A 108 18.99 -16.51 -7.44
N THR A 109 19.33 -15.46 -6.72
CA THR A 109 20.72 -14.95 -6.66
C THR A 109 21.40 -15.22 -5.33
N THR A 110 21.83 -16.47 -5.14
CA THR A 110 22.99 -16.84 -4.30
C THR A 110 24.13 -17.25 -5.20
N ALA A 111 24.67 -16.28 -5.94
CA ALA A 111 25.99 -16.30 -6.56
C ALA A 111 26.48 -14.83 -6.53
N PRO A 112 27.75 -14.57 -6.20
CA PRO A 112 28.23 -13.21 -5.96
C PRO A 112 28.01 -12.40 -7.24
N PRO A 113 27.20 -11.34 -7.23
CA PRO A 113 26.94 -10.64 -8.45
C PRO A 113 28.06 -9.62 -8.66
N ASP A 114 28.79 -9.77 -9.77
CA ASP A 114 29.10 -8.60 -10.59
C ASP A 114 27.76 -8.03 -11.10
N ARG A 115 27.05 -7.36 -10.20
CA ARG A 115 25.94 -6.49 -10.54
C ARG A 115 26.56 -5.13 -10.75
N SER A 116 26.53 -4.68 -11.99
CA SER A 116 26.38 -3.27 -12.31
C SER A 116 25.38 -2.65 -11.32
N THR A 117 25.93 -1.95 -10.35
CA THR A 117 25.21 -1.08 -9.45
C THR A 117 24.45 -0.10 -10.33
N SER A 118 23.14 -0.30 -10.48
CA SER A 118 22.26 0.87 -10.49
C SER A 118 22.39 1.46 -9.09
N GLU A 119 23.48 2.20 -8.85
CA GLU A 119 23.59 3.10 -7.72
C GLU A 119 22.31 3.93 -7.75
N VAL A 120 21.45 3.74 -6.74
CA VAL A 120 20.40 4.71 -6.48
C VAL A 120 21.15 6.02 -6.25
N LYS A 121 21.11 6.91 -7.25
CA LYS A 121 21.82 8.18 -7.18
C LYS A 121 21.45 8.84 -5.85
N PRO A 122 22.43 9.32 -5.07
CA PRO A 122 22.16 9.90 -3.75
C PRO A 122 21.12 11.04 -3.79
N GLU A 123 21.03 11.72 -4.93
CA GLU A 123 20.01 12.73 -5.27
C GLU A 123 18.58 12.17 -5.21
N VAL A 124 18.35 10.99 -5.80
CA VAL A 124 17.01 10.37 -5.84
C VAL A 124 16.58 9.92 -4.45
N LEU A 125 17.51 9.38 -3.65
CA LEU A 125 17.23 9.06 -2.24
C LEU A 125 16.95 10.32 -1.41
N ALA A 126 17.66 11.43 -1.68
CA ALA A 126 17.41 12.69 -0.99
C ALA A 126 16.00 13.24 -1.30
N ASP A 127 15.54 13.12 -2.55
CA ASP A 127 14.19 13.50 -2.94
C ASP A 127 13.12 12.66 -2.24
N GLU A 128 13.34 11.35 -2.08
CA GLU A 128 12.42 10.49 -1.32
C GLU A 128 12.33 10.88 0.16
N LEU A 129 13.47 11.18 0.78
CA LEU A 129 13.49 11.64 2.18
C LEU A 129 12.84 13.02 2.34
N LYS A 130 13.02 13.91 1.36
CA LYS A 130 12.35 15.22 1.31
C LYS A 130 10.83 15.07 1.17
N ASN A 131 10.40 14.13 0.33
CA ASN A 131 8.98 13.79 0.20
C ASN A 131 8.40 13.27 1.52
N LEU A 132 9.10 12.35 2.20
CA LEU A 132 8.68 11.88 3.52
C LEU A 132 8.56 13.03 4.53
N SER A 133 9.57 13.90 4.61
CA SER A 133 9.54 15.10 5.47
C SER A 133 8.35 16.03 5.16
N LEU A 134 8.05 16.24 3.87
CA LEU A 134 6.91 17.04 3.42
C LEU A 134 5.57 16.42 3.83
N TYR A 135 5.46 15.08 3.86
CA TYR A 135 4.25 14.44 4.38
C TYR A 135 4.11 14.65 5.88
N LEU A 136 5.19 14.41 6.64
CA LEU A 136 5.18 14.51 8.11
C LEU A 136 4.85 15.94 8.59
N SER A 137 5.30 16.98 7.87
CA SER A 137 5.00 18.38 8.19
C SER A 137 3.55 18.82 7.94
N LYS A 138 2.77 18.09 7.11
CA LYS A 138 1.38 18.48 6.78
C LYS A 138 0.36 18.17 7.86
N ASN A 139 0.61 17.21 8.73
CA ASN A 139 -0.38 16.73 9.70
C ASN A 139 -0.08 17.18 11.13
N LYS A 140 -0.10 18.49 11.37
CA LYS A 140 0.27 19.10 12.66
C LYS A 140 -0.52 18.53 13.86
N ARG A 141 -1.80 18.19 13.68
CA ARG A 141 -2.68 17.73 14.78
C ARG A 141 -2.25 16.40 15.40
N HIS A 142 -1.71 15.49 14.58
CA HIS A 142 -1.33 14.14 15.02
C HIS A 142 0.14 13.85 14.75
N GLN A 143 0.95 14.87 14.46
CA GLN A 143 2.33 14.74 14.02
C GLN A 143 3.17 13.97 15.04
N ALA A 144 3.20 14.41 16.30
CA ALA A 144 4.02 13.79 17.34
C ALA A 144 3.64 12.32 17.56
N LYS A 145 2.33 12.01 17.62
CA LYS A 145 1.82 10.65 17.73
C LYS A 145 2.24 9.78 16.56
N PHE A 146 2.09 10.32 15.35
CA PHE A 146 2.38 9.59 14.13
C PHE A 146 3.88 9.32 14.00
N VAL A 147 4.73 10.32 14.24
CA VAL A 147 6.20 10.18 14.22
C VAL A 147 6.66 9.13 15.23
N LEU A 148 6.17 9.19 16.48
CA LEU A 148 6.52 8.22 17.52
C LEU A 148 6.16 6.78 17.11
N LEU A 149 4.93 6.59 16.61
CA LEU A 149 4.49 5.27 16.13
C LEU A 149 5.19 4.84 14.84
N LEU A 150 5.64 5.79 14.02
CA LEU A 150 6.37 5.52 12.80
C LEU A 150 7.81 5.07 13.10
N LYS A 151 8.45 5.63 14.14
CA LYS A 151 9.72 5.12 14.70
C LYS A 151 9.56 3.70 15.23
N LEU A 152 8.46 3.43 15.95
CA LEU A 152 8.15 2.07 16.42
C LEU A 152 7.98 1.09 15.24
N TYR A 153 7.29 1.51 14.18
CA TYR A 153 7.09 0.73 12.96
C TYR A 153 8.42 0.43 12.23
N SER A 154 9.32 1.39 12.12
CA SER A 154 10.63 1.21 11.49
C SER A 154 11.66 0.52 12.38
N ARG A 155 11.34 0.30 13.67
CA ARG A 155 12.29 -0.16 14.70
C ARG A 155 13.48 0.80 14.85
N SER A 156 13.21 2.10 14.71
CA SER A 156 14.17 3.16 15.00
C SER A 156 14.19 3.42 16.51
N THR A 157 15.37 3.68 17.06
CA THR A 157 15.51 4.05 18.48
C THR A 157 14.64 5.25 18.82
N ILE A 158 13.92 5.18 19.95
CA ILE A 158 13.10 6.28 20.45
C ILE A 158 13.95 7.12 21.38
N GLN A 159 14.03 8.42 21.13
CA GLN A 159 14.79 9.36 21.94
C GLN A 159 13.90 10.07 22.95
N ALA A 160 14.52 10.66 23.97
CA ALA A 160 13.81 11.45 24.98
C ALA A 160 12.97 12.56 24.35
N GLN A 161 13.51 13.23 23.32
CA GLN A 161 12.81 14.30 22.60
C GLN A 161 11.54 13.80 21.89
N ASP A 162 11.52 12.56 21.38
CA ASP A 162 10.31 12.00 20.74
C ASP A 162 9.17 11.85 21.73
N ILE A 163 9.51 11.38 22.94
CA ILE A 163 8.56 11.21 24.03
C ILE A 163 8.09 12.57 24.51
N GLN A 164 8.99 13.53 24.72
CA GLN A 164 8.66 14.89 25.15
C GLN A 164 7.82 15.66 24.11
N ASN A 165 8.09 15.46 22.82
CA ASN A 165 7.29 16.04 21.74
C ASN A 165 5.84 15.52 21.74
N PHE A 166 5.65 14.26 22.16
CA PHE A 166 4.33 13.66 22.25
C PHE A 166 3.63 13.92 23.60
N LEU A 167 4.38 13.87 24.69
CA LEU A 167 3.95 14.10 26.07
C LEU A 167 4.88 15.13 26.74
N PRO A 168 4.60 16.44 26.61
CA PRO A 168 5.47 17.49 27.15
C PRO A 168 5.61 17.49 28.67
N LYS A 169 4.67 16.87 29.39
CA LYS A 169 4.64 16.77 30.85
C LYS A 169 4.89 15.33 31.34
N VAL A 170 5.73 14.56 30.64
CA VAL A 170 6.09 13.21 31.04
C VAL A 170 6.85 13.23 32.37
N SER A 171 6.54 12.31 33.29
CA SER A 171 7.32 12.19 34.53
C SER A 171 8.73 11.66 34.23
N PRO A 172 9.76 12.09 34.99
CA PRO A 172 11.12 11.58 34.78
C PRO A 172 11.21 10.06 34.85
N ASP A 173 10.48 9.44 35.79
CA ASP A 173 10.47 7.99 35.96
C ASP A 173 9.86 7.27 34.75
N ALA A 174 8.73 7.77 34.22
CA ALA A 174 8.10 7.19 33.03
C ALA A 174 8.97 7.36 31.78
N LEU A 175 9.68 8.49 31.68
CA LEU A 175 10.63 8.75 30.61
C LEU A 175 11.79 7.75 30.65
N ILE A 176 12.40 7.55 31.82
CA ILE A 176 13.51 6.60 32.01
C ILE A 176 13.05 5.18 31.68
N GLN A 177 11.93 4.73 32.25
CA GLN A 177 11.40 3.38 31.98
C GLN A 177 11.14 3.17 30.49
N THR A 178 10.57 4.17 29.80
CA THR A 178 10.30 4.08 28.37
C THR A 178 11.59 3.96 27.56
N LEU A 179 12.63 4.70 27.94
CA LEU A 179 13.92 4.69 27.25
C LEU A 179 14.75 3.44 27.55
N GLU A 180 14.60 2.80 28.71
CA GLU A 180 15.23 1.50 28.98
C GLU A 180 14.77 0.43 27.97
N VAL A 181 13.51 0.49 27.55
CA VAL A 181 12.94 -0.47 26.59
C VAL A 181 13.11 -0.01 25.14
N LEU A 182 12.76 1.25 24.85
CA LEU A 182 12.66 1.77 23.48
C LEU A 182 13.82 2.70 23.07
N GLY A 183 14.71 3.06 23.99
CA GLY A 183 15.90 3.87 23.72
C GLY A 183 17.07 3.09 23.13
N HIS A 184 17.02 1.76 23.17
CA HIS A 184 18.05 0.86 22.63
C HIS A 184 17.54 0.07 21.43
N ASN A 185 18.38 -0.79 20.84
CA ASN A 185 17.93 -1.64 19.74
C ASN A 185 16.92 -2.69 20.24
N TYR A 186 15.64 -2.47 19.95
CA TYR A 186 14.54 -3.38 20.29
C TYR A 186 13.99 -4.13 19.06
N ALA A 187 14.78 -4.33 18.02
CA ALA A 187 14.35 -4.99 16.79
C ALA A 187 13.86 -6.44 17.01
N GLN A 188 14.35 -7.11 18.06
CA GLN A 188 14.00 -8.48 18.42
C GLN A 188 12.67 -8.60 19.19
N LEU A 189 12.14 -7.49 19.73
CA LEU A 189 10.90 -7.53 20.51
C LEU A 189 9.69 -7.78 19.59
N GLU A 190 8.69 -8.51 20.07
CA GLU A 190 7.47 -8.75 19.31
C GLU A 190 6.62 -7.48 19.16
N ASP A 191 5.98 -7.31 18.00
CA ASP A 191 5.07 -6.20 17.74
C ASP A 191 3.98 -6.10 18.82
N ARG A 192 3.44 -7.24 19.27
CA ARG A 192 2.41 -7.29 20.31
C ARG A 192 2.87 -6.59 21.59
N PHE A 193 4.08 -6.91 22.05
CA PHE A 193 4.66 -6.31 23.23
C PHE A 193 4.89 -4.80 23.04
N LEU A 194 5.48 -4.41 21.91
CA LEU A 194 5.74 -3.01 21.59
C LEU A 194 4.47 -2.15 21.56
N TYR A 195 3.40 -2.64 20.91
CA TYR A 195 2.13 -1.92 20.86
C TYR A 195 1.44 -1.89 22.23
N GLN A 196 1.58 -2.93 23.06
CA GLN A 196 1.07 -2.89 24.43
C GLN A 196 1.80 -1.85 25.28
N TYR A 197 3.13 -1.81 25.16
CA TYR A 197 3.98 -0.90 25.92
C TYR A 197 3.71 0.57 25.55
N ILE A 198 3.73 0.91 24.26
CA ILE A 198 3.46 2.29 23.81
C ILE A 198 2.01 2.73 24.05
N ASN A 199 1.07 1.77 24.12
CA ASN A 199 -0.35 2.06 24.34
C ASN A 199 -0.61 2.63 25.73
N ALA A 200 0.15 2.23 26.75
CA ALA A 200 0.06 2.82 28.08
C ALA A 200 0.33 4.33 28.03
N LEU A 201 1.44 4.71 27.40
CA LEU A 201 1.85 6.10 27.22
C LEU A 201 0.83 6.90 26.38
N ILE A 202 0.30 6.31 25.30
CA ILE A 202 -0.70 6.99 24.45
C ILE A 202 -2.04 7.17 25.18
N ASN A 203 -2.47 6.19 25.98
CA ASN A 203 -3.71 6.27 26.74
C ASN A 203 -3.66 7.35 27.83
N GLU A 204 -2.50 7.53 28.46
CA GLU A 204 -2.26 8.60 29.43
C GLU A 204 -2.45 9.99 28.79
N VAL A 205 -1.86 10.23 27.61
CA VAL A 205 -1.98 11.52 26.91
C VAL A 205 -3.39 11.77 26.39
N GLU A 206 -4.04 10.74 25.82
CA GLU A 206 -5.36 10.90 25.21
C GLU A 206 -6.52 10.87 26.21
N GLY A 207 -6.27 10.52 27.48
CA GLY A 207 -7.31 10.31 28.49
C GLY A 207 -8.31 9.22 28.08
N LYS A 208 -7.86 8.23 27.31
CA LYS A 208 -8.70 7.18 26.71
C LYS A 208 -8.13 5.82 27.07
N ASN A 209 -8.99 4.82 27.21
CA ASN A 209 -8.56 3.44 27.40
C ASN A 209 -8.70 2.67 26.08
N LYS A 210 -7.81 2.94 25.13
CA LYS A 210 -7.76 2.19 23.87
C LYS A 210 -6.95 0.92 24.03
N SER A 211 -7.29 -0.08 23.21
CA SER A 211 -6.50 -1.30 23.10
C SER A 211 -5.28 -1.08 22.20
N ALA A 212 -4.22 -1.84 22.45
CA ALA A 212 -3.03 -1.87 21.61
C ALA A 212 -3.36 -2.17 20.13
N ASP A 213 -4.35 -3.02 19.87
CA ASP A 213 -4.80 -3.33 18.50
C ASP A 213 -5.47 -2.12 17.82
N ALA A 214 -6.17 -1.27 18.57
CA ALA A 214 -6.73 -0.04 18.01
C ALA A 214 -5.63 0.93 17.56
N ILE A 215 -4.52 1.02 18.31
CA ILE A 215 -3.36 1.82 17.92
C ILE A 215 -2.67 1.22 16.69
N ARG A 216 -2.47 -0.10 16.66
CA ARG A 216 -1.90 -0.81 15.50
C ARG A 216 -2.71 -0.60 14.24
N LYS A 217 -4.06 -0.69 14.33
CA LYS A 217 -4.98 -0.42 13.21
C LYS A 217 -4.93 1.03 12.77
N TRP A 218 -4.91 1.97 13.72
CA TRP A 218 -4.79 3.40 13.42
C TRP A 218 -3.48 3.68 12.66
N LEU A 219 -2.35 3.14 13.13
CA LEU A 219 -1.07 3.30 12.45
C LEU A 219 -1.09 2.64 11.08
N SER A 220 -1.62 1.42 10.97
CA SER A 220 -1.73 0.71 9.69
C SER A 220 -2.48 1.52 8.64
N ALA A 221 -3.58 2.19 9.02
CA ALA A 221 -4.31 3.06 8.11
C ALA A 221 -3.46 4.26 7.66
N ARG A 222 -2.74 4.90 8.58
CA ARG A 222 -1.85 6.04 8.25
C ARG A 222 -0.63 5.64 7.43
N VAL A 223 -0.06 4.47 7.68
CA VAL A 223 1.00 3.88 6.84
C VAL A 223 0.46 3.63 5.43
N THR A 224 -0.74 3.08 5.28
CA THR A 224 -1.36 2.90 3.96
C THR A 224 -1.58 4.23 3.24
N GLU A 225 -2.04 5.28 3.93
CA GLU A 225 -2.16 6.62 3.37
C GLU A 225 -0.80 7.20 2.95
N LEU A 226 0.23 7.04 3.77
CA LEU A 226 1.60 7.47 3.47
C LEU A 226 2.16 6.72 2.25
N ILE A 227 1.98 5.40 2.17
CA ILE A 227 2.36 4.59 1.00
C ILE A 227 1.68 5.13 -0.27
N GLN A 228 0.37 5.38 -0.21
CA GLN A 228 -0.36 5.94 -1.36
C GLN A 228 0.16 7.32 -1.74
N TRP A 229 0.50 8.14 -0.77
CA TRP A 229 1.02 9.48 -1.00
C TRP A 229 2.42 9.45 -1.61
N MET A 230 3.32 8.59 -1.09
CA MET A 230 4.67 8.39 -1.61
C MET A 230 4.63 7.85 -3.04
N ASN A 231 3.83 6.81 -3.29
CA ASN A 231 3.67 6.23 -4.63
C ASN A 231 3.12 7.20 -5.68
N ARG A 232 2.47 8.30 -5.28
CA ARG A 232 2.00 9.34 -6.21
C ARG A 232 3.09 10.36 -6.58
N ARG A 233 4.19 10.40 -5.84
CA ARG A 233 5.22 11.45 -5.90
C ARG A 233 6.63 10.91 -6.12
N SER A 234 6.80 9.62 -5.92
CA SER A 234 8.03 8.88 -6.10
C SER A 234 8.06 8.18 -7.45
N GLN A 235 9.26 7.99 -7.98
CA GLN A 235 9.50 7.08 -9.10
C GLN A 235 9.56 5.61 -8.63
N PHE A 236 9.67 5.36 -7.31
CA PHE A 236 9.71 4.05 -6.70
C PHE A 236 8.33 3.52 -6.30
N GLN A 237 8.28 2.20 -6.16
CA GLN A 237 7.13 1.50 -5.64
C GLN A 237 7.31 1.24 -4.14
N TYR A 238 6.56 1.98 -3.33
CA TYR A 238 6.49 1.71 -1.90
C TYR A 238 5.45 0.63 -1.63
N ASP A 239 5.92 -0.48 -1.10
CA ASP A 239 5.13 -1.36 -0.25
C ASP A 239 5.43 -1.04 1.23
N ARG A 240 4.95 -1.89 2.14
CA ARG A 240 5.16 -1.70 3.58
C ARG A 240 6.64 -1.78 3.95
N GLU A 241 7.39 -2.69 3.35
CA GLU A 241 8.78 -2.94 3.69
C GLU A 241 9.69 -1.83 3.14
N ALA A 242 9.50 -1.44 1.88
CA ALA A 242 10.20 -0.33 1.26
C ALA A 242 9.98 0.97 2.05
N LEU A 243 8.74 1.23 2.50
CA LEU A 243 8.46 2.40 3.33
C LEU A 243 9.13 2.29 4.70
N ARG A 244 9.08 1.10 5.33
CA ARG A 244 9.74 0.85 6.61
C ARG A 244 11.25 1.15 6.53
N ASN A 245 11.89 0.74 5.45
CA ASN A 245 13.31 0.98 5.20
C ASN A 245 13.61 2.47 4.97
N LEU A 246 12.80 3.17 4.17
CA LEU A 246 12.96 4.62 3.97
C LEU A 246 12.80 5.39 5.29
N VAL A 247 11.78 5.06 6.07
CA VAL A 247 11.52 5.67 7.38
C VAL A 247 12.69 5.41 8.33
N ARG A 248 13.23 4.19 8.35
CA ARG A 248 14.41 3.86 9.15
C ARG A 248 15.60 4.74 8.75
N LEU A 249 15.88 4.86 7.46
CA LEU A 249 16.95 5.73 6.93
C LEU A 249 16.72 7.20 7.27
N PHE A 250 15.47 7.67 7.20
CA PHE A 250 15.09 9.03 7.56
C PHE A 250 15.47 9.36 8.99
N PHE A 251 15.04 8.53 9.96
CA PHE A 251 15.35 8.76 11.36
C PHE A 251 16.82 8.56 11.69
N MET A 252 17.50 7.58 11.07
CA MET A 252 18.96 7.43 11.25
C MET A 252 19.74 8.68 10.80
N ARG A 253 19.29 9.38 9.75
CA ARG A 253 19.91 10.63 9.31
C ARG A 253 19.62 11.79 10.25
N GLU A 254 18.41 11.88 10.79
CA GLU A 254 18.09 12.90 11.80
C GLU A 254 18.97 12.72 13.04
N GLU A 255 19.11 11.48 13.54
CA GLU A 255 19.95 11.14 14.69
C GLU A 255 21.43 11.52 14.47
N ALA A 256 21.98 11.18 13.29
CA ALA A 256 23.36 11.54 12.93
C ALA A 256 23.59 13.05 12.81
N THR A 257 22.54 13.84 12.53
CA THR A 257 22.62 15.29 12.44
C THR A 257 22.54 15.92 13.84
N THR A 258 21.68 15.40 14.71
CA THR A 258 21.54 15.87 16.10
C THR A 258 22.77 15.59 16.97
N GLN A 259 23.54 14.54 16.69
CA GLN A 259 24.80 14.25 17.40
C GLN A 259 25.99 15.14 16.94
N ARG A 260 25.85 15.85 15.82
CA ARG A 260 26.88 16.74 15.27
C ARG A 260 26.64 18.22 15.56
N ALA A 261 25.49 18.55 16.14
CA ALA A 261 25.09 19.91 16.55
C ALA A 261 25.23 20.05 18.07
#